data_AF-A0A0N4UIQ7-F1
#
_entry.id   AF-A0A0N4UIQ7-F1
#
_cell.length_a   1.000
_cell.length_b   1.000
_cell.length_c   1.000
_cell.angle_alpha   90.00
_cell.angle_beta   90.00
_cell.angle_gamma   90.00
#
_symmetry.space_group_name_H-M   'P 1'
#
loop_
_entity.id
_entity.type
_entity.pdbx_description
1 polymer ?
#
loop_
_entity_poly.entity_id
_entity_poly.type
_entity_poly.pdbx_seq_one_letter_code
_entity_poly.pdbx_strand_id
1 'polypeptide(L)'
;MSFIESCSSVNNCSRIKCKGKYFCVEELLYKGPFSNVFVVSDRLHRYAMKTEQKVGNLRPVLKIEATVLKEMNVQAVAGFPQIIAAGQTVIYKYIIMQLVGPDLQRLRMSIPEQKFSLATSLRIALQTLDRIHSLHANGWISRDIKANNFCIGYDDIQIIYMLDFGLARRYLQKNGQLIAERKSAALMGTIHYASLRAHNFLDQSRKDDLESWFYMLIEMINGNLPWLKYEPRTQYMLIGEWKQFARESGRCKLLKNCPQEFDEIMKIIDGAR
;
A
#
# COMPACT_ATOMS: atom_id res chain seq x y z
N MET A 1 -14.42 -20.32 16.92
CA MET A 1 -14.08 -19.16 17.77
C MET A 1 -12.59 -19.23 18.08
N SER A 2 -11.83 -18.16 17.86
CA SER A 2 -10.47 -18.03 18.40
C SER A 2 -10.55 -17.22 19.70
N PHE A 3 -10.00 -17.78 20.78
CA PHE A 3 -9.89 -17.12 22.08
C PHE A 3 -8.50 -16.51 22.21
N ILE A 4 -8.43 -15.34 22.84
CA ILE A 4 -7.18 -14.81 23.38
C ILE A 4 -7.11 -15.29 24.83
N GLU A 5 -6.21 -16.22 25.11
CA GLU A 5 -5.93 -16.65 26.49
C GLU A 5 -4.80 -15.78 27.04
N SER A 6 -5.04 -15.09 28.16
CA SER A 6 -3.98 -14.51 28.98
C SER A 6 -3.39 -15.61 29.85
N CYS A 7 -2.21 -16.11 29.52
CA CYS A 7 -1.51 -17.10 30.34
C CYS A 7 -0.82 -16.44 31.55
N SER A 8 -1.03 -17.00 32.73
CA SER A 8 -0.41 -16.61 34.01
C SER A 8 0.89 -17.40 34.30
N SER A 9 1.79 -17.54 33.33
CA SER A 9 3.09 -18.21 33.54
C SER A 9 4.25 -17.47 32.86
N VAL A 10 5.02 -16.76 33.68
CA VAL A 10 6.38 -16.17 33.54
C VAL A 10 6.71 -15.30 32.30
N ASN A 11 5.97 -15.40 31.20
CA ASN A 11 5.98 -14.43 30.10
C ASN A 11 4.53 -14.08 29.78
N ASN A 12 4.11 -12.86 30.13
CA ASN A 12 2.78 -12.27 29.89
C ASN A 12 2.47 -12.04 28.38
N CYS A 13 2.89 -12.95 27.50
CA CYS A 13 2.64 -12.90 26.08
C CYS A 13 1.20 -13.37 25.80
N SER A 14 0.37 -12.47 25.26
CA SER A 14 -0.97 -12.82 24.81
C SER A 14 -0.90 -13.83 23.67
N ARG A 15 -1.71 -14.89 23.72
CA ARG A 15 -1.75 -15.94 22.69
C ARG A 15 -3.04 -15.91 21.89
N ILE A 16 -2.96 -16.21 20.60
CA ILE A 16 -4.10 -16.36 19.70
C ILE A 16 -4.10 -17.78 19.15
N LYS A 17 -5.21 -18.51 19.32
CA LYS A 17 -5.41 -19.81 18.69
C LYS A 17 -6.15 -19.65 17.36
N CYS A 18 -5.53 -20.02 16.24
CA CYS A 18 -6.18 -19.98 14.92
C CYS A 18 -5.92 -21.28 14.14
N LYS A 19 -7.00 -21.92 13.66
CA LYS A 19 -6.94 -23.18 12.89
C LYS A 19 -6.04 -24.25 13.53
N GLY A 20 -6.12 -24.42 14.85
CA GLY A 20 -5.32 -25.40 15.60
C GLY A 20 -3.88 -24.97 15.92
N LYS A 21 -3.37 -23.87 15.34
CA LYS A 21 -2.08 -23.28 15.66
C LYS A 21 -2.21 -22.21 16.76
N TYR A 22 -1.17 -22.06 17.57
CA TYR A 22 -1.05 -20.98 18.55
C TYR A 22 -0.01 -19.98 18.08
N PHE A 23 -0.35 -18.70 18.19
CA PHE A 23 0.52 -17.59 17.87
C PHE A 23 0.72 -16.73 19.13
N CYS A 24 1.96 -16.46 19.48
CA CYS A 24 2.38 -15.56 20.55
C CYS A 24 2.43 -14.14 19.99
N VAL A 25 1.78 -13.17 20.64
CA VAL A 25 1.84 -11.75 20.27
C VAL A 25 3.05 -11.10 20.92
N GLU A 26 3.99 -10.63 20.12
CA GLU A 26 5.27 -10.09 20.58
C GLU A 26 5.19 -8.56 20.73
N GLU A 27 5.42 -7.82 19.64
CA GLU A 27 5.57 -6.37 19.64
C GLU A 27 4.60 -5.69 18.67
N LEU A 28 4.29 -4.42 18.95
CA LEU A 28 3.51 -3.57 18.06
C LEU A 28 4.43 -2.96 17.00
N LEU A 29 4.25 -3.36 15.73
CA LEU A 29 5.00 -2.81 14.60
C LEU A 29 4.44 -1.47 14.14
N TYR A 30 3.11 -1.35 14.09
CA TYR A 30 2.45 -0.16 13.56
C TYR A 30 1.10 0.07 14.25
N LYS A 31 0.85 1.32 14.62
CA LYS A 31 -0.41 1.78 15.19
C LYS A 31 -1.08 2.76 14.24
N GLY A 32 -2.18 2.33 13.63
CA GLY A 32 -2.97 3.16 12.72
C GLY A 32 -4.31 3.60 13.33
N PRO A 33 -5.04 4.49 12.64
CA PRO A 33 -6.36 4.95 13.10
C PRO A 33 -7.44 3.85 13.06
N PHE A 34 -7.34 2.89 12.13
CA PHE A 34 -8.34 1.84 11.92
C PHE A 34 -7.80 0.42 12.10
N SER A 35 -6.47 0.26 12.13
CA SER A 35 -5.83 -1.04 12.25
C SER A 35 -4.49 -0.94 12.98
N ASN A 36 -4.12 -2.03 13.64
CA ASN A 36 -2.81 -2.20 14.27
C ASN A 36 -2.12 -3.42 13.68
N VAL A 37 -0.79 -3.36 13.56
CA VAL A 37 0.05 -4.46 13.10
C VAL A 37 0.99 -4.86 14.22
N PHE A 38 1.02 -6.16 14.53
CA PHE A 38 1.88 -6.76 15.54
C PHE A 38 2.81 -7.78 14.90
N VAL A 39 4.00 -8.00 15.46
CA VAL A 39 4.70 -9.26 15.22
C VAL A 39 4.04 -10.34 16.05
N VAL A 40 3.81 -11.49 15.42
CA VAL A 40 3.38 -12.71 16.10
C VAL A 40 4.27 -13.87 15.70
N SER A 41 4.47 -14.84 16.57
CA SER A 41 5.28 -16.02 16.28
C SER A 41 4.54 -17.31 16.59
N ASP A 42 4.77 -18.34 15.77
CA ASP A 42 4.50 -19.71 16.19
C ASP A 42 5.79 -20.35 16.72
N ARG A 43 5.84 -21.69 16.81
CA ARG A 43 7.04 -22.40 17.31
C ARG A 43 8.25 -22.30 16.39
N LEU A 44 8.06 -21.92 15.12
CA LEU A 44 9.07 -22.02 14.08
C LEU A 44 9.37 -20.67 13.42
N HIS A 45 8.36 -19.82 13.21
CA HIS A 45 8.51 -18.59 12.42
C HIS A 45 7.83 -17.39 13.06
N ARG A 46 8.31 -16.20 12.68
CA ARG A 46 7.67 -14.90 12.95
C ARG A 46 6.81 -14.47 11.75
N TYR A 47 5.75 -13.74 12.05
CA TYR A 47 4.72 -13.31 11.12
C TYR A 47 4.24 -11.90 11.48
N ALA A 48 3.57 -11.23 10.56
CA ALA A 48 2.84 -10.00 10.83
C ALA A 48 1.35 -10.30 11.05
N MET A 49 0.76 -9.76 12.11
CA MET A 49 -0.67 -9.82 12.36
C MET A 49 -1.28 -8.43 12.26
N LYS A 50 -2.13 -8.21 11.26
CA LYS A 50 -2.94 -7.00 11.14
C LYS A 50 -4.31 -7.23 11.78
N THR A 51 -4.75 -6.27 12.58
CA THR A 51 -5.98 -6.35 13.39
C THR A 51 -6.88 -5.14 13.16
N GLU A 52 -8.19 -5.34 13.20
CA GLU A 52 -9.18 -4.25 13.16
C GLU A 52 -10.29 -4.50 14.20
N GLN A 53 -10.81 -3.43 14.82
CA GLN A 53 -11.93 -3.53 15.77
C GLN A 53 -13.21 -3.97 15.07
N LYS A 54 -14.03 -4.80 15.73
CA LYS A 54 -15.34 -5.23 15.22
C LYS A 54 -16.45 -4.21 15.45
N VAL A 55 -16.37 -3.46 16.54
CA VAL A 55 -17.35 -2.43 16.94
C VAL A 55 -16.63 -1.08 16.97
N GLY A 56 -17.29 -0.03 16.50
CA GLY A 56 -16.72 1.34 16.49
C GLY A 56 -15.70 1.62 15.39
N ASN A 57 -15.31 0.61 14.61
CA ASN A 57 -14.41 0.84 13.47
C ASN A 57 -15.16 1.54 12.32
N LEU A 58 -14.75 2.78 12.04
CA LEU A 58 -15.33 3.60 10.98
C LEU A 58 -14.97 3.12 9.56
N ARG A 59 -13.94 2.29 9.42
CA ARG A 59 -13.44 1.82 8.12
C ARG A 59 -12.98 0.35 8.17
N PRO A 60 -13.92 -0.62 8.24
CA PRO A 60 -13.58 -2.04 8.28
C PRO A 60 -13.14 -2.55 6.90
N VAL A 61 -11.83 -2.72 6.70
CA VAL A 61 -11.21 -3.04 5.40
C VAL A 61 -10.43 -4.35 5.40
N LEU A 62 -10.27 -4.99 6.56
CA LEU A 62 -9.46 -6.21 6.65
C LEU A 62 -10.04 -7.38 5.83
N LYS A 63 -11.36 -7.40 5.63
CA LYS A 63 -12.02 -8.39 4.76
C LYS A 63 -11.56 -8.24 3.31
N ILE A 64 -11.48 -7.01 2.80
CA ILE A 64 -11.08 -6.78 1.41
C ILE A 64 -9.60 -7.08 1.22
N GLU A 65 -8.78 -6.71 2.21
CA GLU A 65 -7.35 -7.04 2.20
C GLU A 65 -7.09 -8.54 2.21
N ALA A 66 -7.82 -9.30 3.05
CA ALA A 66 -7.76 -10.75 3.06
C ALA A 66 -8.22 -11.38 1.73
N THR A 67 -9.21 -10.79 1.06
CA THR A 67 -9.68 -11.26 -0.25
C THR A 67 -8.62 -11.05 -1.32
N VAL A 68 -8.06 -9.84 -1.42
CA VAL A 68 -7.02 -9.51 -2.40
C VAL A 68 -5.80 -10.40 -2.21
N LEU A 69 -5.26 -10.49 -0.98
CA LEU A 69 -4.10 -11.35 -0.70
C LEU A 69 -4.34 -12.81 -1.06
N LYS A 70 -5.53 -13.37 -0.78
CA LYS A 70 -5.86 -14.74 -1.17
C LYS A 70 -5.87 -14.93 -2.68
N GLU A 71 -6.47 -14.00 -3.44
CA GLU A 71 -6.48 -14.05 -4.90
C GLU A 71 -5.05 -14.00 -5.47
N MET A 72 -4.19 -13.11 -4.94
CA MET A 72 -2.79 -13.02 -5.35
C MET A 72 -1.98 -14.27 -4.98
N ASN A 73 -2.20 -14.84 -3.78
CA ASN A 73 -1.48 -16.03 -3.32
C ASN A 73 -1.86 -17.29 -4.13
N VAL A 74 -3.09 -17.40 -4.62
CA VAL A 74 -3.52 -18.54 -5.48
C VAL A 74 -2.71 -18.60 -6.77
N GLN A 75 -2.33 -17.44 -7.33
CA GLN A 75 -1.51 -17.36 -8.53
C GLN A 75 -0.01 -17.51 -8.26
N ALA A 76 0.40 -17.68 -7.00
CA ALA A 76 1.79 -17.74 -6.59
C ALA A 76 2.65 -16.56 -7.12
N VAL A 77 2.04 -15.37 -7.24
CA VAL A 77 2.74 -14.18 -7.72
C VAL A 77 3.72 -13.70 -6.65
N ALA A 78 4.98 -13.50 -7.02
CA ALA A 78 6.01 -12.98 -6.13
C ALA A 78 5.68 -11.56 -5.64
N GLY A 79 6.10 -11.25 -4.41
CA GLY A 79 5.95 -9.92 -3.82
C GLY A 79 4.53 -9.55 -3.39
N PHE A 80 3.71 -10.54 -3.08
CA PHE A 80 2.50 -10.39 -2.27
C PHE A 80 2.66 -11.27 -1.03
N PRO A 81 2.55 -10.72 0.21
CA PRO A 81 2.73 -11.52 1.41
C PRO A 81 1.82 -12.75 1.45
N GLN A 82 2.35 -13.89 1.84
CA GLN A 82 1.52 -15.08 2.04
C GLN A 82 0.58 -14.89 3.23
N ILE A 83 -0.71 -15.18 3.01
CA ILE A 83 -1.68 -15.27 4.10
C ILE A 83 -1.55 -16.62 4.82
N ILE A 84 -1.23 -16.57 6.11
CA ILE A 84 -1.03 -17.76 6.94
C ILE A 84 -2.34 -18.15 7.62
N ALA A 85 -3.05 -17.15 8.16
CA ALA A 85 -4.32 -17.35 8.82
C ALA A 85 -5.19 -16.10 8.75
N ALA A 86 -6.49 -16.30 8.92
CA ALA A 86 -7.45 -15.22 9.12
C ALA A 86 -8.47 -15.68 10.15
N GLY A 87 -8.88 -14.78 11.04
CA GLY A 87 -9.78 -15.12 12.12
C GLY A 87 -10.42 -13.89 12.74
N GLN A 88 -11.20 -14.13 13.79
CA GLN A 88 -11.83 -13.09 14.56
C GLN A 88 -12.08 -13.56 15.98
N THR A 89 -11.89 -12.64 16.91
CA THR A 89 -12.29 -12.77 18.31
C THR A 89 -13.67 -12.12 18.51
N VAL A 90 -14.10 -11.99 19.75
CA VAL A 90 -15.31 -11.23 20.11
C VAL A 90 -15.16 -9.76 19.68
N ILE A 91 -13.96 -9.20 19.84
CA ILE A 91 -13.68 -7.76 19.75
C ILE A 91 -12.89 -7.35 18.49
N TYR A 92 -12.10 -8.24 17.89
CA TYR A 92 -11.24 -7.92 16.74
C TYR A 92 -11.40 -8.92 15.61
N LYS A 93 -11.21 -8.47 14.36
CA LYS A 93 -10.84 -9.34 13.24
C LYS A 93 -9.34 -9.24 13.04
N TYR A 94 -8.73 -10.32 12.53
CA TYR A 94 -7.30 -10.34 12.27
C TYR A 94 -6.95 -11.20 11.05
N ILE A 95 -5.84 -10.84 10.42
CA ILE A 95 -5.12 -11.66 9.44
C ILE A 95 -3.68 -11.80 9.89
N ILE A 96 -3.14 -13.00 9.76
CA ILE A 96 -1.73 -13.32 9.98
C ILE A 96 -1.14 -13.57 8.61
N MET A 97 -0.10 -12.84 8.28
CA MET A 97 0.59 -12.88 6.99
C MET A 97 2.10 -12.95 7.19
N GLN A 98 2.82 -13.26 6.12
CA GLN A 98 4.27 -13.22 6.07
C GLN A 98 4.81 -11.89 6.63
N LEU A 99 5.79 -11.98 7.52
CA LEU A 99 6.53 -10.82 7.99
C LEU A 99 7.46 -10.34 6.87
N VAL A 100 7.44 -9.04 6.58
CA VAL A 100 8.33 -8.41 5.59
C VAL A 100 9.23 -7.38 6.27
N GLY A 101 10.24 -6.94 5.55
CA GLY A 101 11.20 -5.94 6.01
C GLY A 101 10.63 -4.51 6.03
N PRO A 102 11.49 -3.50 6.22
CA PRO A 102 11.09 -2.10 6.23
C PRO A 102 10.49 -1.64 4.90
N ASP A 103 9.60 -0.65 4.98
CA ASP A 103 9.01 -0.01 3.80
C ASP A 103 10.01 0.90 3.08
N LEU A 104 9.75 1.16 1.80
CA LEU A 104 10.62 1.97 0.96
C LEU A 104 10.72 3.42 1.43
N GLN A 105 9.69 3.97 2.11
CA GLN A 105 9.80 5.31 2.68
C GLN A 105 10.78 5.30 3.85
N ARG A 106 10.67 4.34 4.77
CA ARG A 106 11.60 4.21 5.89
C ARG A 106 13.04 4.05 5.42
N LEU A 107 13.27 3.21 4.40
CA LEU A 107 14.59 3.04 3.81
C LEU A 107 15.11 4.35 3.21
N ARG A 108 14.29 5.05 2.40
CA ARG A 108 14.67 6.33 1.81
C ARG A 108 15.01 7.39 2.88
N MET A 109 14.20 7.51 3.93
CA MET A 109 14.40 8.46 5.01
C MET A 109 15.63 8.16 5.87
N SER A 110 16.14 6.92 5.83
CA SER A 110 17.40 6.56 6.52
C SER A 110 18.67 7.00 5.78
N ILE A 111 18.54 7.44 4.53
CA ILE A 111 19.64 7.98 3.72
C ILE A 111 19.77 9.48 4.02
N PRO A 112 20.98 10.04 4.23
CA PRO A 112 21.18 11.46 4.55
C PRO A 112 20.49 12.42 3.58
N GLU A 113 20.57 12.16 2.27
CA GLU A 113 19.92 12.97 1.23
C GLU A 113 18.42 12.67 1.05
N GLN A 114 17.88 11.70 1.79
CA GLN A 114 16.49 11.26 1.75
C GLN A 114 15.99 10.91 0.35
N LYS A 115 16.88 10.39 -0.49
CA LYS A 115 16.62 9.95 -1.86
C LYS A 115 17.40 8.67 -2.16
N PHE A 116 16.91 7.89 -3.10
CA PHE A 116 17.67 6.78 -3.66
C PHE A 116 18.50 7.25 -4.85
N SER A 117 19.56 6.48 -5.18
CA SER A 117 20.24 6.67 -6.46
C SER A 117 19.27 6.44 -7.63
N LEU A 118 19.58 6.97 -8.81
CA LEU A 118 18.77 6.71 -10.01
C LEU A 118 18.69 5.19 -10.30
N ALA A 119 19.81 4.48 -10.22
CA ALA A 119 19.86 3.04 -10.46
C ALA A 119 18.97 2.25 -9.48
N THR A 120 19.01 2.58 -8.19
CA THR A 120 18.15 1.98 -7.17
C THR A 120 16.68 2.31 -7.43
N SER A 121 16.37 3.57 -7.74
CA SER A 121 15.01 4.04 -8.03
C SER A 121 14.41 3.30 -9.22
N LEU A 122 15.18 3.09 -10.31
CA LEU A 122 14.72 2.36 -11.48
C LEU A 122 14.50 0.86 -11.22
N ARG A 123 15.35 0.22 -10.40
CA ARG A 123 15.13 -1.18 -9.98
C ARG A 123 13.88 -1.33 -9.13
N ILE A 124 13.64 -0.39 -8.22
CA ILE A 124 12.40 -0.31 -7.44
C ILE A 124 11.20 -0.08 -8.37
N ALA A 125 11.33 0.84 -9.33
CA ALA A 125 10.28 1.18 -10.28
C ALA A 125 9.78 -0.06 -11.04
N LEU A 126 10.70 -0.87 -11.58
CA LEU A 126 10.36 -2.10 -12.29
C LEU A 126 9.56 -3.07 -11.41
N GLN A 127 10.07 -3.40 -10.21
CA GLN A 127 9.38 -4.34 -9.34
C GLN A 127 8.01 -3.82 -8.86
N THR A 128 7.93 -2.55 -8.47
CA THR A 128 6.67 -1.97 -7.97
C THR A 128 5.63 -1.86 -9.08
N LEU A 129 6.04 -1.53 -10.30
CA LEU A 129 5.17 -1.53 -11.48
C LEU A 129 4.68 -2.94 -11.80
N ASP A 130 5.54 -3.96 -11.69
CA ASP A 130 5.14 -5.36 -11.84
C ASP A 130 4.06 -5.76 -10.80
N ARG A 131 4.18 -5.32 -9.54
CA ARG A 131 3.13 -5.57 -8.53
C ARG A 131 1.81 -4.91 -8.90
N ILE A 132 1.85 -3.65 -9.33
CA ILE A 132 0.65 -2.92 -9.77
C ILE A 132 0.01 -3.65 -10.95
N HIS A 133 0.81 -4.06 -11.94
CA HIS A 133 0.35 -4.83 -13.07
C HIS A 133 -0.29 -6.16 -12.65
N SER A 134 0.33 -6.93 -11.75
CA SER A 134 -0.26 -8.18 -11.23
C SER A 134 -1.58 -7.95 -10.48
N LEU A 135 -1.68 -6.88 -9.69
CA LEU A 135 -2.92 -6.50 -9.00
C LEU A 135 -4.02 -6.14 -10.02
N HIS A 136 -3.67 -5.36 -11.04
CA HIS A 136 -4.58 -4.96 -12.13
C HIS A 136 -5.03 -6.17 -12.94
N ALA A 137 -4.13 -7.09 -13.28
CA ALA A 137 -4.45 -8.33 -13.99
C ALA A 137 -5.47 -9.20 -13.22
N ASN A 138 -5.54 -9.05 -11.89
CA ASN A 138 -6.52 -9.69 -11.02
C ASN A 138 -7.85 -8.93 -10.87
N GLY A 139 -8.04 -7.84 -11.62
CA GLY A 139 -9.27 -7.06 -11.61
C GLY A 139 -9.39 -6.07 -10.46
N TRP A 140 -8.27 -5.77 -9.79
CA TRP A 140 -8.20 -4.84 -8.66
C TRP A 140 -7.40 -3.58 -9.01
N ILE A 141 -7.79 -2.44 -8.46
CA ILE A 141 -6.97 -1.23 -8.36
C ILE A 141 -6.61 -0.99 -6.90
N SER A 142 -5.44 -0.41 -6.62
CA SER A 142 -4.95 -0.16 -5.25
C SER A 142 -5.60 1.05 -4.60
N ARG A 143 -5.55 2.21 -5.28
CA ARG A 143 -5.99 3.52 -4.79
C ARG A 143 -5.20 4.10 -3.61
N ASP A 144 -4.08 3.48 -3.21
CA ASP A 144 -3.15 4.02 -2.19
C ASP A 144 -1.69 3.65 -2.49
N ILE A 145 -1.26 3.86 -3.74
CA ILE A 145 0.13 3.65 -4.13
C ILE A 145 1.02 4.72 -3.50
N LYS A 146 1.99 4.28 -2.70
CA LYS A 146 3.01 5.10 -2.02
C LYS A 146 4.13 4.22 -1.48
N ALA A 147 5.26 4.84 -1.14
CA ALA A 147 6.45 4.11 -0.69
C ALA A 147 6.24 3.33 0.62
N ASN A 148 5.30 3.73 1.49
CA ASN A 148 4.96 2.96 2.70
C ASN A 148 4.31 1.60 2.41
N ASN A 149 3.63 1.48 1.27
CA ASN A 149 2.88 0.29 0.91
C ASN A 149 3.73 -0.69 0.09
N PHE A 150 5.04 -0.46 0.03
CA PHE A 150 6.01 -1.37 -0.54
C PHE A 150 7.13 -1.63 0.46
N CYS A 151 7.39 -2.89 0.77
CA CYS A 151 8.45 -3.32 1.68
C CYS A 151 9.45 -4.21 0.98
N ILE A 152 10.71 -4.18 1.39
CA ILE A 152 11.66 -5.23 1.01
C ILE A 152 11.34 -6.53 1.77
N GLY A 153 11.78 -7.67 1.25
CA GLY A 153 11.65 -8.94 1.97
C GLY A 153 12.48 -8.96 3.25
N TYR A 154 12.00 -9.71 4.22
CA TYR A 154 12.74 -9.96 5.47
C TYR A 154 13.91 -10.93 5.22
N ASP A 155 13.63 -12.06 4.54
CA ASP A 155 14.63 -13.08 4.22
C ASP A 155 15.39 -12.79 2.92
N ASP A 156 14.70 -12.21 1.93
CA ASP A 156 15.29 -11.78 0.66
C ASP A 156 15.01 -10.29 0.40
N ILE A 157 16.01 -9.47 0.69
CA ILE A 157 15.95 -8.01 0.53
C ILE A 157 15.83 -7.56 -0.94
N GLN A 158 16.05 -8.46 -1.91
CA GLN A 158 15.92 -8.14 -3.33
C GLN A 158 14.46 -8.15 -3.80
N ILE A 159 13.55 -8.79 -3.06
CA ILE A 159 12.13 -8.86 -3.40
C ILE A 159 11.39 -7.69 -2.75
N ILE A 160 10.65 -6.93 -3.57
CA ILE A 160 9.71 -5.92 -3.07
C ILE A 160 8.30 -6.51 -2.98
N TYR A 161 7.68 -6.36 -1.82
CA TYR A 161 6.33 -6.77 -1.47
C TYR A 161 5.37 -5.59 -1.51
N MET A 162 4.22 -5.74 -2.17
CA MET A 162 3.12 -4.79 -2.10
C MET A 162 2.20 -5.12 -0.92
N LEU A 163 1.88 -4.10 -0.13
CA LEU A 163 1.09 -4.18 1.09
C LEU A 163 -0.16 -3.29 1.02
N ASP A 164 -0.98 -3.42 2.06
CA ASP A 164 -2.15 -2.58 2.36
C ASP A 164 -3.15 -2.41 1.21
N PHE A 165 -4.02 -3.41 1.08
CA PHE A 165 -5.13 -3.40 0.12
C PHE A 165 -6.42 -2.86 0.74
N GLY A 166 -6.34 -2.11 1.84
CA GLY A 166 -7.52 -1.61 2.53
C GLY A 166 -8.35 -0.64 1.68
N LEU A 167 -7.71 0.03 0.71
CA LEU A 167 -8.38 0.90 -0.27
C LEU A 167 -8.65 0.22 -1.61
N ALA A 168 -8.26 -1.04 -1.78
CA ALA A 168 -8.41 -1.71 -3.06
C ALA A 168 -9.87 -1.76 -3.50
N ARG A 169 -10.09 -1.66 -4.80
CA ARG A 169 -11.42 -1.75 -5.40
C ARG A 169 -11.38 -2.62 -6.63
N ARG A 170 -12.40 -3.47 -6.77
CA ARG A 170 -12.56 -4.26 -8.00
C ARG A 170 -13.03 -3.36 -9.12
N TYR A 171 -12.37 -3.44 -10.27
CA TYR A 171 -12.77 -2.76 -11.49
C TYR A 171 -13.25 -3.75 -12.57
N LEU A 172 -12.99 -5.06 -12.38
CA LEU A 172 -13.54 -6.13 -13.21
C LEU A 172 -14.57 -6.98 -12.46
N GLN A 173 -15.66 -7.26 -13.15
CA GLN A 173 -16.60 -8.31 -12.81
C GLN A 173 -15.96 -9.69 -13.00
N LYS A 174 -16.58 -10.74 -12.44
CA LYS A 174 -16.08 -12.12 -12.60
C LYS A 174 -16.07 -12.59 -14.06
N ASN A 175 -16.92 -12.03 -14.91
CA ASN A 175 -16.97 -12.30 -16.34
C ASN A 175 -15.97 -11.46 -17.16
N GLY A 176 -15.09 -10.70 -16.51
CA GLY A 176 -14.09 -9.84 -17.18
C GLY A 176 -14.64 -8.50 -17.67
N GLN A 177 -15.93 -8.20 -17.49
CA GLN A 177 -16.49 -6.91 -17.86
C GLN A 177 -16.10 -5.81 -16.87
N LEU A 178 -15.86 -4.60 -17.38
CA LEU A 178 -15.61 -3.44 -16.55
C LEU A 178 -16.81 -3.14 -15.64
N ILE A 179 -16.53 -2.83 -14.38
CA ILE A 179 -17.52 -2.29 -13.44
C ILE A 179 -17.71 -0.81 -13.77
N ALA A 180 -18.97 -0.38 -13.90
CA ALA A 180 -19.30 1.00 -14.23
C ALA A 180 -18.68 1.99 -13.23
N GLU A 181 -18.14 3.09 -13.76
CA GLU A 181 -17.62 4.20 -12.95
C GLU A 181 -18.72 4.81 -12.09
N ARG A 182 -18.38 5.14 -10.85
CA ARG A 182 -19.27 5.92 -9.99
C ARG A 182 -19.29 7.36 -10.48
N LYS A 183 -20.47 7.99 -10.45
CA LYS A 183 -20.65 9.39 -10.83
C LYS A 183 -19.79 10.35 -9.99
N SER A 184 -19.51 9.97 -8.75
CA SER A 184 -18.61 10.68 -7.85
C SER A 184 -17.95 9.71 -6.88
N ALA A 185 -16.78 10.08 -6.39
CA ALA A 185 -16.04 9.36 -5.37
C ALA A 185 -15.39 10.35 -4.40
N ALA A 186 -15.30 9.94 -3.12
CA ALA A 186 -14.52 10.71 -2.17
C ALA A 186 -13.03 10.71 -2.56
N LEU A 187 -12.34 11.81 -2.23
CA LEU A 187 -10.88 11.86 -2.30
C LEU A 187 -10.30 10.80 -1.36
N MET A 188 -9.74 9.74 -1.93
CA MET A 188 -9.17 8.59 -1.23
C MET A 188 -7.69 8.44 -1.55
N GLY A 189 -6.99 7.76 -0.64
CA GLY A 189 -5.54 7.53 -0.74
C GLY A 189 -4.74 8.62 -0.04
N THR A 190 -3.43 8.56 -0.24
CA THR A 190 -2.50 9.51 0.36
C THR A 190 -2.39 10.75 -0.53
N ILE A 191 -2.92 11.89 -0.07
CA ILE A 191 -3.18 13.10 -0.88
C ILE A 191 -1.96 13.59 -1.67
N HIS A 192 -0.76 13.47 -1.10
CA HIS A 192 0.49 13.83 -1.80
C HIS A 192 0.73 13.00 -3.06
N TYR A 193 0.25 11.75 -3.12
CA TYR A 193 0.35 10.86 -4.28
C TYR A 193 -0.98 10.70 -5.05
N ALA A 194 -2.12 11.09 -4.48
CA ALA A 194 -3.43 10.96 -5.11
C ALA A 194 -3.48 11.56 -6.54
N SER A 195 -4.14 10.89 -7.47
CA SER A 195 -4.24 11.34 -8.86
C SER A 195 -5.05 12.63 -9.03
N LEU A 196 -4.95 13.28 -10.18
CA LEU A 196 -5.81 14.42 -10.53
C LEU A 196 -7.31 14.04 -10.52
N ARG A 197 -7.66 12.82 -10.93
CA ARG A 197 -9.06 12.35 -10.85
C ARG A 197 -9.55 12.26 -9.41
N ALA A 198 -8.70 11.79 -8.49
CA ALA A 198 -9.06 11.73 -7.08
C ALA A 198 -9.29 13.13 -6.51
N HIS A 199 -8.45 14.11 -6.86
CA HIS A 199 -8.64 15.53 -6.50
C HIS A 199 -9.92 16.14 -7.09
N ASN A 200 -10.34 15.66 -8.25
CA ASN A 200 -11.58 16.06 -8.92
C ASN A 200 -12.81 15.24 -8.47
N PHE A 201 -12.70 14.45 -7.39
CA PHE A 201 -13.79 13.61 -6.85
C PHE A 201 -14.38 12.62 -7.86
N LEU A 202 -13.55 12.19 -8.82
CA LEU A 202 -13.90 11.19 -9.82
C LEU A 202 -13.49 9.80 -9.37
N ASP A 203 -14.18 8.79 -9.91
CA ASP A 203 -13.84 7.41 -9.61
C ASP A 203 -12.46 7.06 -10.17
N GLN A 204 -11.62 6.47 -9.32
CA GLN A 204 -10.27 6.07 -9.71
C GLN A 204 -10.30 4.80 -10.55
N SER A 205 -9.39 4.71 -11.52
CA SER A 205 -9.13 3.59 -12.40
C SER A 205 -7.67 3.16 -12.33
N ARG A 206 -7.26 2.23 -13.20
CA ARG A 206 -5.88 1.71 -13.23
C ARG A 206 -4.84 2.81 -13.48
N LYS A 207 -5.15 3.81 -14.31
CA LYS A 207 -4.20 4.88 -14.62
C LYS A 207 -3.90 5.77 -13.42
N ASP A 208 -4.83 5.87 -12.48
CA ASP A 208 -4.65 6.66 -11.26
C ASP A 208 -3.63 6.01 -10.31
N ASP A 209 -3.53 4.67 -10.31
CA ASP A 209 -2.46 3.96 -9.62
C ASP A 209 -1.10 4.26 -10.28
N LEU A 210 -1.04 4.35 -11.61
CA LEU A 210 0.19 4.70 -12.35
C LEU A 210 0.62 6.15 -12.13
N GLU A 211 -0.33 7.08 -12.07
CA GLU A 211 -0.04 8.48 -11.72
C GLU A 211 0.55 8.58 -10.31
N SER A 212 -0.06 7.87 -9.35
CA SER A 212 0.41 7.81 -7.96
C SER A 212 1.80 7.16 -7.86
N TRP A 213 2.02 6.07 -8.60
CA TRP A 213 3.32 5.40 -8.73
C TRP A 213 4.40 6.33 -9.28
N PHE A 214 4.05 7.14 -10.28
CA PHE A 214 5.00 8.05 -10.91
C PHE A 214 5.43 9.17 -9.96
N TYR A 215 4.50 9.74 -9.18
CA TYR A 215 4.86 10.69 -8.11
C TYR A 215 5.76 10.04 -7.05
N MET A 216 5.46 8.81 -6.64
CA MET A 216 6.30 8.06 -5.71
C MET A 216 7.73 7.87 -6.28
N LEU A 217 7.87 7.54 -7.57
CA LEU A 217 9.16 7.37 -8.22
C LEU A 217 9.95 8.68 -8.34
N ILE A 218 9.29 9.78 -8.70
CA ILE A 218 9.91 11.11 -8.74
C ILE A 218 10.42 11.50 -7.36
N GLU A 219 9.66 11.25 -6.30
CA GLU A 219 10.09 11.52 -4.94
C GLU A 219 11.31 10.68 -4.54
N MET A 220 11.39 9.41 -4.95
CA MET A 220 12.57 8.58 -4.70
C MET A 220 13.84 9.15 -5.32
N ILE A 221 13.74 9.74 -6.51
CA ILE A 221 14.88 10.31 -7.24
C ILE A 221 15.25 11.71 -6.72
N ASN A 222 14.24 12.57 -6.53
CA ASN A 222 14.45 13.96 -6.12
C ASN A 222 14.58 14.14 -4.61
N GLY A 223 14.16 13.15 -3.82
CA GLY A 223 14.00 13.22 -2.36
C GLY A 223 12.72 13.93 -1.91
N ASN A 224 12.00 14.59 -2.82
CA ASN A 224 10.83 15.40 -2.50
C ASN A 224 9.88 15.56 -3.71
N LEU A 225 8.64 15.96 -3.44
CA LEU A 225 7.69 16.49 -4.41
C LEU A 225 7.46 17.99 -4.17
N PRO A 226 7.26 18.83 -5.22
CA PRO A 226 7.07 20.27 -5.04
C PRO A 226 5.96 20.68 -4.07
N TRP A 227 4.94 19.81 -3.93
CA TRP A 227 3.77 20.02 -3.08
C TRP A 227 3.81 19.25 -1.74
N LEU A 228 4.88 18.52 -1.42
CA LEU A 228 4.96 17.71 -0.19
C LEU A 228 4.85 18.55 1.09
N LYS A 229 5.29 19.82 1.00
CA LYS A 229 5.26 20.80 2.11
C LYS A 229 3.85 21.24 2.52
N TYR A 230 2.82 20.97 1.71
CA TYR A 230 1.45 21.38 2.02
C TYR A 230 0.74 20.32 2.86
N GLU A 231 -0.02 20.75 3.86
CA GLU A 231 -0.76 19.87 4.78
C GLU A 231 -1.95 19.22 4.04
N PRO A 232 -2.00 17.88 3.93
CA PRO A 232 -3.05 17.16 3.21
C PRO A 232 -4.48 17.46 3.62
N ARG A 233 -4.73 17.77 4.90
CA ARG A 233 -6.10 17.93 5.41
C ARG A 233 -6.69 19.30 5.08
N THR A 234 -5.85 20.33 5.07
CA THR A 234 -6.29 21.74 4.92
C THR A 234 -5.94 22.32 3.56
N GLN A 235 -4.92 21.77 2.88
CA GLN A 235 -4.38 22.31 1.62
C GLN A 235 -4.46 21.29 0.47
N TYR A 236 -5.37 20.31 0.53
CA TYR A 236 -5.54 19.33 -0.55
C TYR A 236 -5.82 19.96 -1.91
N MET A 237 -6.59 21.06 -1.97
CA MET A 237 -6.88 21.78 -3.22
C MET A 237 -5.60 22.34 -3.85
N LEU A 238 -4.74 22.96 -3.04
CA LEU A 238 -3.45 23.50 -3.50
C LEU A 238 -2.52 22.39 -3.99
N ILE A 239 -2.55 21.21 -3.36
CA ILE A 239 -1.83 20.02 -3.84
C ILE A 239 -2.36 19.61 -5.23
N GLY A 240 -3.68 19.60 -5.43
CA GLY A 240 -4.31 19.32 -6.72
C GLY A 240 -3.92 20.34 -7.80
N GLU A 241 -3.95 21.64 -7.48
CA GLU A 241 -3.53 22.72 -8.38
C GLU A 241 -2.06 22.59 -8.79
N TRP A 242 -1.17 22.23 -7.85
CA TRP A 242 0.24 21.96 -8.17
C TRP A 242 0.41 20.79 -9.14
N LYS A 243 -0.41 19.74 -9.00
CA LYS A 243 -0.40 18.59 -9.92
C LYS A 243 -0.89 18.97 -11.31
N GLN A 244 -1.90 19.85 -11.40
CA GLN A 244 -2.36 20.41 -12.66
C GLN A 244 -1.30 21.30 -13.30
N PHE A 245 -0.70 22.21 -12.52
CA PHE A 245 0.41 23.05 -12.97
C PHE A 245 1.59 22.21 -13.48
N ALA A 246 1.87 21.06 -12.87
CA ALA A 246 2.90 20.12 -13.33
C ALA A 246 2.60 19.46 -14.68
N ARG A 247 1.36 19.51 -15.18
CA ARG A 247 1.00 19.10 -16.55
C ARG A 247 1.40 20.11 -17.60
N GLU A 248 1.64 21.35 -17.19
CA GLU A 248 1.93 22.50 -18.04
C GLU A 248 3.31 23.07 -17.67
N SER A 249 3.40 24.36 -17.37
CA SER A 249 4.68 25.05 -17.10
C SER A 249 5.41 24.56 -15.85
N GLY A 250 4.74 23.83 -14.95
CA GLY A 250 5.34 23.22 -13.77
C GLY A 250 6.10 21.93 -14.05
N ARG A 251 5.99 21.36 -15.26
CA ARG A 251 6.57 20.05 -15.60
C ARG A 251 8.08 20.00 -15.38
N CYS A 252 8.80 21.03 -15.82
CA CYS A 252 10.24 21.14 -15.64
C CYS A 252 10.66 21.21 -14.16
N LYS A 253 9.80 21.76 -13.29
CA LYS A 253 10.05 21.81 -11.83
C LYS A 253 9.84 20.45 -11.18
N LEU A 254 8.83 19.69 -11.62
CA LEU A 254 8.58 18.34 -11.13
C LEU A 254 9.71 17.38 -11.53
N LEU A 255 10.18 17.47 -12.78
CA LEU A 255 11.13 16.54 -13.38
C LEU A 255 12.60 17.00 -13.33
N LYS A 256 12.94 18.02 -12.52
CA LYS A 256 14.25 18.71 -12.55
C LYS A 256 15.49 17.80 -12.53
N ASN A 257 15.48 16.69 -11.78
CA ASN A 257 16.60 15.74 -11.74
C ASN A 257 16.21 14.34 -12.24
N CYS A 258 15.12 14.24 -12.99
CA CYS A 258 14.67 12.99 -13.59
C CYS A 258 15.26 12.84 -15.00
N PRO A 259 15.45 11.62 -15.49
CA PRO A 259 15.78 11.37 -16.90
C PRO A 259 14.73 11.97 -17.83
N GLN A 260 15.13 12.34 -19.05
CA GLN A 260 14.21 12.93 -20.05
C GLN A 260 13.03 12.00 -20.38
N GLU A 261 13.23 10.69 -20.29
CA GLU A 261 12.22 9.65 -20.55
C GLU A 261 11.03 9.74 -19.58
N PHE A 262 11.20 10.42 -18.44
CA PHE A 262 10.11 10.65 -17.49
C PHE A 262 9.05 11.60 -18.05
N ASP A 263 9.42 12.54 -18.94
CA ASP A 263 8.43 13.37 -19.64
C ASP A 263 7.52 12.51 -20.52
N GLU A 264 8.10 11.52 -21.22
CA GLU A 264 7.34 10.57 -22.04
C GLU A 264 6.46 9.65 -21.18
N ILE A 265 6.95 9.17 -20.03
CA ILE A 265 6.13 8.40 -19.08
C ILE A 265 4.92 9.22 -18.62
N MET A 266 5.11 10.50 -18.31
CA MET A 266 4.02 11.39 -17.89
C MET A 266 2.98 11.57 -18.99
N LYS A 267 3.42 11.77 -20.25
CA LYS A 267 2.52 11.82 -21.43
C LYS A 267 1.74 10.51 -21.62
N ILE A 268 2.38 9.35 -21.42
CA ILE A 268 1.73 8.03 -21.50
C ILE A 268 0.65 7.90 -20.43
N ILE A 269 0.94 8.28 -19.18
CA ILE A 269 -0.03 8.23 -18.08
C ILE A 269 -1.23 9.14 -18.37
N ASP A 270 -0.99 10.35 -18.85
CA ASP A 270 -2.05 11.31 -19.17
C ASP A 270 -2.92 10.85 -20.35
N GLY A 271 -2.31 10.22 -21.36
CA GLY A 271 -2.97 9.65 -22.53
C GLY A 271 -3.69 8.32 -22.30
N ALA A 272 -3.45 7.66 -21.15
CA ALA A 272 -4.12 6.42 -20.82
C ALA A 272 -5.63 6.63 -20.56
N ARG A 273 -6.44 5.71 -21.11
CA ARG A 273 -7.89 5.65 -20.93
C ARG A 273 -8.24 4.76 -19.74
#